data_AF-A0A2X2VA59-F1
#
_entry.id   AF-A0A2X2VA59-F1
#
_cell.length_a   1.000
_cell.length_b   1.000
_cell.length_c   1.000
_cell.angle_alpha   90.00
_cell.angle_beta   90.00
_cell.angle_gamma   90.00
#
_symmetry.space_group_name_H-M   'P 1'
#
loop_
_entity.id
_entity.type
_entity.pdbx_description
1 polymer ?
#
loop_
_entity_poly.entity_id
_entity_poly.type
_entity_poly.pdbx_seq_one_letter_code
_entity_poly.pdbx_strand_id
1 'polypeptide(L)' 'MPVDRLPGAALTFTPKDGRGSTLASLTQTLRELERPVIGRIADGRLWLDLRCLENEALLLEGIAL' A
#
# COMPACT_ATOMS: atom_id res chain seq x y z
N MET A 1 -12.53 5.33 20.31
CA MET A 1 -12.31 5.02 18.87
C MET A 1 -13.54 5.44 18.10
N PRO A 2 -13.44 5.99 16.88
CA PRO A 2 -14.62 6.37 16.12
C PRO A 2 -15.47 5.12 15.85
N VAL A 3 -16.76 5.24 16.14
CA VAL A 3 -17.74 4.13 16.09
C VAL A 3 -18.19 3.80 14.68
N ASP A 4 -18.03 4.72 13.73
CA ASP A 4 -18.38 4.52 12.34
C ASP A 4 -17.21 4.00 11.52
N ARG A 5 -17.34 2.76 11.05
CA ARG A 5 -16.45 2.18 10.04
C ARG A 5 -17.00 2.52 8.67
N LEU A 6 -16.31 3.39 7.94
CA LEU A 6 -16.60 3.62 6.54
C LEU A 6 -16.26 2.36 5.73
N PRO A 7 -17.15 1.90 4.83
CA PRO A 7 -16.81 0.85 3.89
C PRO A 7 -15.64 1.31 3.01
N GLY A 8 -14.76 0.39 2.65
CA GLY A 8 -13.59 0.70 1.84
C GLY A 8 -12.95 -0.56 1.27
N ALA A 9 -12.04 -0.34 0.32
CA ALA A 9 -11.23 -1.37 -0.27
C ALA A 9 -9.74 -1.05 -0.08
N ALA A 10 -8.91 -2.08 -0.13
CA ALA A 10 -7.46 -1.94 -0.07
C ALA A 10 -6.80 -2.91 -1.05
N LEU A 11 -5.70 -2.47 -1.66
CA LEU A 11 -4.77 -3.36 -2.35
C LEU A 11 -3.77 -3.90 -1.33
N THR A 12 -3.57 -5.21 -1.33
CA THR A 12 -2.60 -5.83 -0.40
C THR A 12 -1.53 -6.62 -1.14
N PHE A 13 -0.29 -6.48 -0.67
CA PHE A 13 0.85 -7.25 -1.16
C PHE A 13 1.29 -8.22 -0.07
N THR A 14 1.35 -9.50 -0.41
CA THR A 14 1.85 -10.56 0.48
C THR A 14 3.22 -10.98 -0.02
N PRO A 15 4.25 -11.00 0.84
CA PRO A 15 5.58 -11.41 0.42
C PRO A 15 5.55 -12.92 0.12
N LYS A 16 6.04 -13.33 -1.06
CA LYS A 16 6.06 -14.75 -1.46
C LYS A 16 6.98 -15.60 -0.58
N ASP A 17 8.01 -14.99 -0.01
CA ASP A 17 8.99 -15.63 0.87
C ASP A 17 8.60 -15.57 2.36
N GLY A 18 7.45 -14.96 2.69
CA GLY A 18 6.98 -14.79 4.06
C GLY A 18 7.82 -13.82 4.91
N ARG A 19 8.79 -13.10 4.34
CA ARG A 19 9.71 -12.26 5.11
C ARG A 19 9.18 -10.83 5.25
N GLY A 20 9.15 -10.33 6.48
CA GLY A 20 8.82 -8.93 6.76
C GLY A 20 9.82 -7.94 6.15
N SER A 21 11.09 -8.33 5.98
CA SER A 21 12.11 -7.51 5.31
C SER A 21 11.74 -7.22 3.85
N THR A 22 11.10 -8.16 3.16
CA THR A 22 10.65 -8.00 1.77
C THR A 22 9.57 -6.93 1.68
N LEU A 23 8.65 -6.86 2.66
CA LEU A 23 7.68 -5.78 2.76
C LEU A 23 8.31 -4.44 3.14
N ALA A 24 9.33 -4.44 4.00
CA ALA A 24 10.06 -3.24 4.37
C ALA A 24 10.79 -2.63 3.16
N SER A 25 11.48 -3.46 2.38
CA SER A 25 12.12 -3.04 1.12
C SER A 25 11.10 -2.51 0.11
N LEU A 26 9.98 -3.21 -0.11
CA LEU A 26 8.92 -2.72 -1.00
C LEU A 26 8.36 -1.37 -0.53
N THR A 27 8.11 -1.23 0.77
CA THR A 27 7.63 0.03 1.36
C THR A 27 8.62 1.17 1.16
N GLN A 28 9.92 0.88 1.27
CA GLN A 28 10.97 1.88 1.03
C GLN A 28 10.98 2.32 -0.45
N THR A 29 10.95 1.37 -1.39
CA THR A 29 10.89 1.68 -2.82
C THR A 29 9.68 2.53 -3.18
N LEU A 30 8.50 2.21 -2.66
CA LEU A 30 7.28 2.99 -2.91
C LEU A 30 7.36 4.43 -2.35
N ARG A 31 8.13 4.65 -1.27
CA ARG A 31 8.36 5.99 -0.70
C ARG A 31 9.33 6.83 -1.53
N GLU A 32 10.18 6.20 -2.34
CA GLU A 32 11.21 6.84 -3.16
C GLU A 32 10.72 7.22 -4.57
N LEU A 33 9.51 6.78 -4.95
CA LEU A 33 8.87 7.24 -6.19
C LEU A 33 8.72 8.76 -6.21
N GLU A 34 8.72 9.35 -7.42
CA GLU A 34 8.49 10.79 -7.61
C GLU A 34 7.22 11.27 -6.88
N ARG A 35 6.19 10.43 -6.88
CA ARG A 35 4.99 10.57 -6.04
C ARG A 35 4.97 9.42 -5.04
N PRO A 36 5.32 9.66 -3.77
CA PRO A 36 5.39 8.60 -2.77
C PRO A 36 4.05 7.89 -2.56
N VAL A 37 4.05 6.57 -2.64
CA VAL A 37 2.90 5.74 -2.30
C VAL A 37 3.08 5.21 -0.88
N ILE A 38 2.20 5.64 0.03
CA ILE A 38 2.33 5.33 1.46
C ILE A 38 1.30 4.28 1.87
N GLY A 39 1.80 3.15 2.36
CA GLY A 39 1.00 2.07 2.93
C GLY A 39 1.33 1.76 4.38
N ARG A 40 0.56 0.85 4.96
CA ARG A 40 0.81 0.29 6.30
C ARG A 40 1.09 -1.20 6.22
N ILE A 41 1.96 -1.72 7.09
CA ILE A 41 2.14 -3.15 7.26
C ILE A 41 1.20 -3.64 8.36
N ALA A 42 0.37 -4.64 8.05
CA ALA A 42 -0.53 -5.30 9.00
C ALA A 42 -0.80 -6.73 8.52
N ASP A 43 -0.93 -7.68 9.46
CA ASP A 43 -1.23 -9.09 9.16
C ASP A 43 -0.29 -9.74 8.12
N GLY A 44 1.01 -9.40 8.20
CA GLY A 44 2.03 -9.93 7.28
C GLY A 44 1.90 -9.44 5.84
N ARG A 45 1.20 -8.32 5.61
CA ARG A 45 0.95 -7.72 4.29
C ARG A 45 1.23 -6.23 4.31
N LEU A 46 1.61 -5.68 3.17
CA LEU A 46 1.52 -4.25 2.91
C LEU A 46 0.10 -3.93 2.44
N TRP A 47 -0.53 -2.94 3.06
CA TRP A 47 -1.88 -2.46 2.74
C TRP A 47 -1.82 -1.04 2.18
N LEU A 48 -2.40 -0.85 1.01
CA LEU A 48 -2.68 0.45 0.41
C LEU A 48 -4.18 0.70 0.51
N ASP A 49 -4.58 1.64 1.36
CA ASP A 49 -5.98 2.02 1.54
C ASP A 49 -6.44 2.92 0.38
N LEU A 50 -7.57 2.59 -0.25
CA LEU A 50 -8.03 3.28 -1.45
C LEU A 50 -9.11 4.33 -1.17
N ARG A 51 -9.53 4.54 0.09
CA ARG A 51 -10.64 5.47 0.39
C ARG A 51 -10.32 6.92 0.02
N CYS A 52 -9.03 7.26 -0.01
CA CYS A 52 -8.54 8.58 -0.42
C CYS A 52 -7.86 8.56 -1.80
N LEU A 53 -8.03 7.50 -2.59
CA LEU A 53 -7.49 7.45 -3.94
C LEU A 53 -8.37 8.28 -4.86
N GLU A 54 -7.85 9.41 -5.30
CA GLU A 54 -8.57 10.33 -6.20
C GLU A 54 -8.20 10.12 -7.69
N ASN A 55 -7.10 9.43 -7.96
CA ASN A 55 -6.60 9.21 -9.31
C ASN A 55 -5.90 7.84 -9.42
N GLU A 56 -6.61 6.87 -9.99
CA GLU A 56 -6.15 5.50 -10.16
C GLU A 56 -5.02 5.39 -11.19
N ALA A 57 -5.05 6.22 -12.24
CA ALA A 57 -4.03 6.20 -13.30
C ALA A 57 -2.65 6.56 -12.74
N LEU A 58 -2.56 7.60 -11.90
CA LEU A 58 -1.30 7.98 -11.25
C LEU A 58 -0.76 6.89 -10.32
N LEU A 59 -1.65 6.18 -9.62
CA LEU A 59 -1.23 5.05 -8.80
C LEU A 59 -0.66 3.93 -9.66
N LEU A 60 -1.34 3.58 -10.76
CA LEU A 60 -0.89 2.54 -11.68
C LEU A 60 0.45 2.89 -12.35
N GLU A 61 0.62 4.11 -12.83
CA GLU A 61 1.87 4.59 -13.42
C GLU A 61 3.06 4.46 -12.45
N GLY A 62 2.85 4.76 -11.16
CA GLY A 62 3.91 4.70 -10.16
C GLY A 62 4.31 3.27 -9.74
N ILE A 63 3.38 2.31 -9.77
CA ILE A 63 3.62 0.95 -9.24
C ILE A 63 3.81 -0.12 -10.32
N ALA A 64 3.53 0.17 -11.59
CA ALA A 64 3.52 -0.79 -12.69
C ALA A 64 4.83 -0.89 -13.49
N LEU A 65 5.97 -0.46 -12.93
CA LEU A 65 7.29 -0.60 -13.58
C LEU A 65 7.61 -2.04 -14.00
#